data_AF-A0A4Y2HKC2-F1
#
_entry.id   AF-A0A4Y2HKC2-F1
#
_cell.length_a   1.000
_cell.length_b   1.000
_cell.length_c   1.000
_cell.angle_alpha   90.00
_cell.angle_beta   90.00
_cell.angle_gamma   90.00
#
_symmetry.space_group_name_H-M   'P 1'
#
loop_
_entity.id
_entity.type
_entity.pdbx_description
1 polymer ?
#
loop_
_entity_poly.entity_id
_entity_poly.type
_entity_poly.pdbx_seq_one_letter_code
_entity_poly.pdbx_strand_id
1 'polypeptide(L)'
;MLLPMLTDERCHIRTLAAWRIIKAKEIDPDGNCVRRFVTPAANIRSTDNIDLIDWQACNVTPPTVLRHIGSHELLKMIQADVPMNG
;
A
#
# COMPACT_ATOMS: atom_id res chain seq x y z
N MET A 1 2.95 -6.12 -3.09
CA MET A 1 3.58 -6.12 -1.75
C MET A 1 2.59 -6.17 -0.58
N LEU A 2 1.41 -5.55 -0.64
CA LEU A 2 0.48 -5.52 0.52
C LEU A 2 -0.30 -6.83 0.76
N LEU A 3 -0.43 -7.69 -0.26
CA LEU A 3 -1.16 -8.95 -0.16
C LEU A 3 -0.52 -9.97 0.81
N PRO A 4 0.80 -10.25 0.74
CA PRO A 4 1.44 -11.09 1.76
C PRO A 4 1.33 -10.54 3.18
N MET A 5 1.30 -9.21 3.33
CA MET A 5 1.15 -8.58 4.64
C MET A 5 -0.26 -8.76 5.22
N LEU A 6 -1.30 -8.85 4.38
CA LEU A 6 -2.68 -9.13 4.82
C LEU A 6 -2.84 -10.56 5.34
N THR A 7 -1.98 -11.48 4.93
CA THR A 7 -1.96 -12.88 5.39
C THR A 7 -0.84 -13.16 6.40
N ASP A 8 -0.16 -12.13 6.90
CA ASP A 8 0.89 -12.31 7.93
C ASP A 8 0.25 -12.77 9.24
N GLU A 9 0.94 -13.61 10.01
CA GLU A 9 0.45 -14.12 11.30
C GLU A 9 0.33 -13.03 12.36
N ARG A 10 1.12 -11.96 12.25
CA ARG A 10 1.15 -10.86 13.23
C ARG A 10 0.02 -9.86 12.97
N CYS A 11 -0.88 -9.71 13.94
CA CYS A 11 -2.02 -8.79 13.86
C CYS A 11 -1.62 -7.35 13.50
N HIS A 12 -0.53 -6.83 14.08
CA HIS A 12 -0.07 -5.47 13.80
C HIS A 12 0.38 -5.28 12.35
N ILE A 13 0.88 -6.32 11.69
CA ILE A 13 1.27 -6.27 10.26
C ILE A 13 0.04 -6.33 9.36
N ARG A 14 -0.92 -7.22 9.66
CA ARG A 14 -2.19 -7.29 8.93
C ARG A 14 -2.99 -6.01 9.04
N THR A 15 -3.14 -5.50 10.25
CA THR A 15 -3.81 -4.23 10.54
C THR A 15 -3.14 -3.07 9.78
N LEU A 16 -1.81 -2.99 9.80
CA LEU A 16 -1.07 -1.98 9.04
C LEU A 16 -1.30 -2.10 7.52
N ALA A 17 -1.35 -3.33 6.99
CA ALA A 17 -1.63 -3.58 5.58
C ALA A 17 -3.05 -3.14 5.20
N ALA A 18 -4.06 -3.51 6.00
CA ALA A 18 -5.45 -3.11 5.79
C ALA A 18 -5.61 -1.59 5.79
N TRP A 19 -5.01 -0.89 6.74
CA TRP A 19 -5.02 0.58 6.79
C TRP A 19 -4.37 1.22 5.56
N ARG A 20 -3.22 0.70 5.12
CA ARG A 20 -2.54 1.20 3.91
C ARG A 20 -3.41 1.05 2.66
N ILE A 21 -4.16 -0.05 2.56
CA ILE A 21 -5.06 -0.29 1.43
C ILE A 21 -6.28 0.64 1.50
N ILE A 22 -6.90 0.81 2.67
CA ILE A 22 -8.02 1.75 2.86
C ILE A 22 -7.58 3.16 2.46
N LYS A 23 -6.42 3.64 2.95
CA LYS A 23 -5.90 4.97 2.60
C LYS A 23 -5.54 5.12 1.13
N ALA A 24 -5.03 4.08 0.48
CA ALA A 24 -4.80 4.12 -0.96
C ALA A 24 -6.12 4.26 -1.74
N LYS A 25 -7.17 3.55 -1.33
CA LYS A 25 -8.51 3.64 -1.94
C LYS A 25 -9.22 4.97 -1.71
N GLU A 26 -8.99 5.63 -0.57
CA GLU A 26 -9.50 6.99 -0.34
C GLU A 26 -8.87 8.00 -1.31
N ILE A 27 -7.60 7.81 -1.68
CA ILE A 27 -6.86 8.70 -2.59
C ILE A 27 -7.26 8.44 -4.05
N ASP A 28 -7.48 7.18 -4.40
CA ASP A 28 -7.86 6.76 -5.75
C ASP A 28 -8.88 5.61 -5.69
N PRO A 29 -10.18 5.93 -5.72
CA PRO A 29 -11.24 4.93 -5.59
C PRO A 29 -11.27 3.93 -6.74
N ASP A 30 -10.90 4.38 -7.95
CA ASP A 30 -10.99 3.60 -9.18
C ASP A 30 -9.79 2.64 -9.36
N GLY A 31 -8.72 2.87 -8.61
CA GLY A 31 -7.47 2.11 -8.70
C GLY A 31 -6.73 2.34 -10.01
N ASN A 32 -6.97 3.48 -10.68
CA ASN A 32 -6.36 3.83 -11.96
C ASN A 32 -5.13 4.74 -11.80
N CYS A 33 -4.88 5.25 -10.60
CA CYS A 33 -3.88 6.25 -10.29
C CYS A 33 -2.68 5.61 -9.55
N VAL A 34 -1.55 5.50 -10.24
CA VAL A 34 -0.29 5.14 -9.60
C VAL A 34 0.19 6.33 -8.77
N ARG A 35 0.46 6.12 -7.47
CA ARG A 35 1.01 7.18 -6.61
C ARG A 35 2.37 7.63 -7.15
N ARG A 36 2.40 8.79 -7.81
CA ARG A 36 3.62 9.40 -8.34
C ARG A 36 4.41 10.02 -7.19
N PHE A 37 5.47 9.35 -6.76
CA PHE A 37 6.47 9.96 -5.89
C PHE A 37 7.31 10.92 -6.74
N VAL A 38 7.21 12.22 -6.44
CA VAL A 38 8.09 13.23 -7.04
C VAL A 38 9.30 13.35 -6.13
N THR A 39 10.44 12.82 -6.59
CA THR A 39 11.71 12.99 -5.89
C THR A 39 12.07 14.48 -5.90
N PRO A 40 12.27 15.14 -4.75
CA PRO A 40 12.77 16.51 -4.73
C PRO A 40 14.13 16.54 -5.43
N ALA A 41 14.40 17.57 -6.21
CA ALA A 41 15.71 17.79 -6.81
C ALA A 41 16.74 18.02 -5.69
N ALA A 42 17.31 16.95 -5.14
CA ALA A 42 18.42 17.03 -4.23
C ALA A 42 19.62 17.48 -5.05
N ASN A 43 20.17 18.66 -4.72
CA ASN A 43 21.36 19.24 -5.34
C ASN A 43 22.66 18.48 -4.95
N ILE A 44 22.57 17.16 -4.83
CA ILE A 44 23.67 16.29 -4.45
C ILE A 44 24.30 15.82 -5.75
N ARG A 45 25.53 16.27 -5.98
CA ARG A 45 26.37 15.94 -7.14
C ARG A 45 26.82 14.48 -7.02
N SER A 46 25.90 13.55 -7.25
CA SER A 46 26.14 12.12 -7.10
C SER A 46 26.18 11.43 -8.47
N THR A 47 27.41 11.14 -8.89
CA THR A 47 27.76 10.11 -9.87
C THR A 47 27.41 8.69 -9.40
N ASP A 48 26.87 8.55 -8.19
CA ASP A 48 26.52 7.29 -7.54
C ASP A 48 25.00 6.96 -7.65
N ASN A 49 24.26 7.68 -8.51
CA ASN A 49 22.90 7.32 -8.92
C ASN A 49 22.92 6.12 -9.87
N ILE A 50 23.43 4.98 -9.40
CA ILE A 50 23.00 3.68 -9.91
C ILE A 50 21.73 3.37 -9.10
N ASP A 51 20.60 3.17 -9.81
CA ASP A 51 19.33 2.68 -9.27
C ASP A 51 18.34 3.68 -8.64
N LEU A 52 18.27 4.92 -9.14
CA LEU A 52 16.98 5.63 -9.09
C LEU A 52 16.02 4.92 -10.05
N ILE A 53 15.41 3.82 -9.59
CA ILE A 53 14.39 3.09 -10.35
C ILE A 53 13.29 4.09 -10.70
N ASP A 54 13.23 4.45 -11.99
CA ASP A 54 12.23 5.37 -12.50
C ASP A 54 10.86 4.71 -12.42
N TRP A 55 10.18 4.94 -11.29
CA TRP A 55 8.85 4.40 -11.04
C TRP A 55 7.79 5.02 -11.96
N GLN A 56 8.13 6.05 -12.75
CA GLN A 56 7.25 6.56 -13.82
C GLN A 56 7.14 5.60 -15.00
N ALA A 57 8.19 4.81 -15.29
CA ALA A 57 8.19 3.87 -16.42
C ALA A 57 7.56 2.51 -16.09
N CYS A 58 7.34 2.20 -14.81
CA CYS A 58 6.66 0.98 -14.39
C CYS A 58 5.15 1.17 -14.38
N ASN A 59 4.45 0.53 -15.32
CA ASN A 59 3.00 0.32 -15.25
C ASN A 59 2.68 -0.63 -14.08
N VAL A 60 2.57 -0.07 -12.88
CA VAL A 60 2.15 -0.82 -11.69
C VAL A 60 0.65 -1.00 -11.76
N THR A 61 0.20 -2.13 -12.31
CA THR A 61 -1.20 -2.51 -12.21
C THR A 61 -1.50 -2.91 -10.75
N PRO A 62 -2.47 -2.27 -10.07
CA PRO A 62 -2.87 -2.72 -8.75
C PRO A 62 -3.34 -4.17 -8.83
N PRO A 63 -2.98 -5.04 -7.87
CA PRO A 63 -3.44 -6.42 -7.86
C PRO A 63 -4.97 -6.46 -7.91
N THR A 64 -5.52 -7.15 -8.90
CA THR A 64 -6.97 -7.22 -9.16
C THR A 64 -7.76 -7.64 -7.92
N VAL A 65 -7.19 -8.52 -7.10
CA VAL A 65 -7.81 -9.00 -5.86
C VAL A 65 -8.11 -7.86 -4.86
N LEU A 66 -7.29 -6.80 -4.82
CA LEU A 66 -7.53 -5.64 -3.97
C LEU A 66 -8.68 -4.76 -4.48
N ARG A 67 -9.02 -4.81 -5.77
CA ARG A 67 -10.22 -4.13 -6.31
C ARG A 67 -11.49 -4.80 -5.78
N HIS A 68 -11.49 -6.13 -5.66
CA HIS A 68 -12.65 -6.90 -5.22
C HIS A 68 -12.90 -6.87 -3.71
N ILE A 69 -11.87 -6.60 -2.89
CA ILE A 69 -12.04 -6.49 -1.43
C ILE A 69 -12.49 -5.07 -1.06
N GLY A 70 -13.72 -4.90 -0.57
CA GLY A 70 -14.25 -3.59 -0.15
C GLY A 70 -13.59 -3.05 1.13
N SER A 71 -13.60 -1.72 1.32
CA SER A 71 -13.07 -1.08 2.54
C SER A 71 -13.78 -1.57 3.81
N HIS A 72 -15.06 -1.93 3.71
CA HIS A 72 -15.82 -2.52 4.82
C HIS A 72 -15.26 -3.88 5.26
N GLU A 73 -14.84 -4.73 4.32
CA GLU A 73 -14.21 -6.03 4.62
C GLU A 73 -12.84 -5.83 5.29
N LEU A 74 -12.05 -4.84 4.83
CA LEU A 74 -10.78 -4.48 5.47
C LEU A 74 -10.97 -3.96 6.90
N LEU A 75 -12.03 -3.20 7.15
CA LEU A 75 -12.38 -2.72 8.50
C LEU A 75 -12.76 -3.88 9.43
N LYS A 76 -13.47 -4.91 8.92
CA LYS A 76 -13.74 -6.12 9.69
C LYS A 76 -12.45 -6.85 10.07
N MET A 77 -11.47 -6.93 9.16
CA MET A 77 -10.16 -7.54 9.46
C MET A 77 -9.44 -6.79 10.58
N ILE A 78 -9.46 -5.46 10.55
CA ILE A 78 -8.88 -4.63 11.62
C ILE A 78 -9.59 -4.87 12.95
N GLN A 79 -10.93 -4.97 12.95
CA GLN A 79 -11.70 -5.22 14.17
C GLN A 79 -11.48 -6.63 14.73
N ALA A 80 -11.31 -7.64 13.86
CA ALA A 80 -11.01 -9.01 14.26
C ALA A 80 -9.61 -9.13 14.91
N ASP A 81 -8.70 -8.23 14.58
CA ASP A 81 -7.35 -8.15 15.15
C ASP A 81 -7.31 -7.43 16.51
N VAL A 82 -8.38 -6.74 16.92
CA VAL A 82 -8.47 -6.08 18.23
C VAL A 82 -8.66 -7.16 19.31
N PRO A 83 -7.79 -7.24 20.33
CA PRO A 83 -8.02 -8.15 21.43
C PRO A 83 -9.32 -7.77 22.14
N MET A 84 -10.27 -8.71 22.20
CA MET A 84 -11.41 -8.63 23.12
C MET A 84 -10.82 -8.61 24.53
N ASN A 85 -10.66 -7.42 25.11
CA ASN A 85 -10.37 -7.32 26.55
C ASN A 85 -11.57 -7.94 27.28
N GLY A 86 -11.40 -9.17 27.75
CA GLY A 86 -12.24 -9.83 28.75
C GLY A 86 -11.78 -9.48 30.15
#